data_AF-A0A2V4BYQ9-F1
#
_entry.id   AF-A0A2V4BYQ9-F1
#
_cell.length_a   1.000
_cell.length_b   1.000
_cell.length_c   1.000
_cell.angle_alpha   90.00
_cell.angle_beta   90.00
_cell.angle_gamma   90.00
#
_symmetry.space_group_name_H-M   'P 1'
#
loop_
_entity.id
_entity.type
_entity.pdbx_description
1 polymer ?
#
loop_
_entity_poly.entity_id
_entity_poly.type
_entity_poly.pdbx_seq_one_letter_code
_entity_poly.pdbx_strand_id
1 'polypeptide(L)'
;MKKLNIRVILLQLLGIILLIHGILQLKFYTVAEEIICAANHFQDQKSECWNRLFPTMESNLSFWPGVYIWIFLGLFAGIIIITFLNWKNKLSPLNTILISAILYILLRFKFFREGRISHLLSSFGGLFSDNFKTQCLIGGISFTFIGILILWISVNQNLFNFKKH
;
A
#
# COMPACT_ATOMS: atom_id res chain seq x y z
N MET A 1 18.18 13.71 -25.10
CA MET A 1 17.74 13.00 -23.88
C MET A 1 16.25 13.28 -23.64
N LYS A 2 15.42 12.25 -23.40
CA LYS A 2 14.00 12.47 -23.04
C LYS A 2 13.93 13.17 -21.69
N LYS A 3 13.25 14.32 -21.63
CA LYS A 3 13.16 15.17 -20.44
C LYS A 3 12.45 14.42 -19.30
N LEU A 4 13.03 14.47 -18.11
CA LEU A 4 12.40 13.98 -16.88
C LEU A 4 11.11 14.77 -16.63
N ASN A 5 10.02 14.06 -16.32
CA ASN A 5 8.75 14.69 -16.00
C ASN A 5 8.46 14.50 -14.50
N ILE A 6 8.92 15.47 -13.71
CA ILE A 6 8.82 15.45 -12.23
C ILE A 6 7.37 15.25 -11.79
N ARG A 7 6.41 15.87 -12.48
CA ARG A 7 4.98 15.73 -12.17
C ARG A 7 4.51 14.29 -12.30
N VAL A 8 4.87 13.61 -13.39
CA VAL A 8 4.52 12.21 -13.62
C VAL A 8 5.12 11.35 -12.51
N ILE A 9 6.38 11.61 -12.14
CA ILE A 9 7.07 10.88 -11.08
C ILE A 9 6.36 11.03 -9.73
N LEU A 10 5.97 12.24 -9.35
CA LEU A 10 5.27 12.49 -8.08
C LEU A 10 3.90 11.77 -8.03
N LEU A 11 3.13 11.84 -9.11
CA LEU A 11 1.85 11.14 -9.21
C LEU A 11 2.03 9.62 -9.19
N GLN A 12 3.03 9.09 -9.91
CA GLN A 12 3.33 7.66 -9.91
C GLN A 12 3.79 7.16 -8.54
N LEU A 13 4.61 7.95 -7.85
CA LEU A 13 5.02 7.65 -6.48
C LEU A 13 3.80 7.57 -5.54
N LEU A 14 2.94 8.58 -5.57
CA LEU A 14 1.72 8.62 -4.77
C LEU A 14 0.79 7.45 -5.08
N GLY A 15 0.58 7.16 -6.37
CA GLY A 15 -0.25 6.05 -6.83
C GLY A 15 0.26 4.70 -6.35
N ILE A 16 1.58 4.45 -6.40
CA ILE A 16 2.17 3.20 -5.88
C ILE A 16 2.05 3.12 -4.36
N ILE A 17 2.29 4.22 -3.63
CA ILE A 17 2.15 4.23 -2.16
C ILE A 17 0.73 3.84 -1.75
N LEU A 18 -0.28 4.42 -2.40
CA LEU A 18 -1.69 4.11 -2.14
C LEU A 18 -2.05 2.68 -2.56
N LEU A 19 -1.51 2.21 -3.69
CA LEU A 19 -1.70 0.83 -4.14
C LEU A 19 -1.14 -0.18 -3.13
N ILE A 20 0.10 0.02 -2.68
CA ILE A 20 0.74 -0.83 -1.64
C ILE A 20 -0.11 -0.80 -0.37
N HIS A 21 -0.58 0.37 0.05
CA HIS A 21 -1.39 0.48 1.25
C HIS A 21 -2.74 -0.23 1.11
N GLY A 22 -3.42 -0.08 -0.03
CA GLY A 22 -4.66 -0.78 -0.32
C GLY A 22 -4.50 -2.31 -0.29
N ILE A 23 -3.45 -2.82 -0.94
CA ILE A 23 -3.11 -4.25 -0.93
C ILE A 23 -2.83 -4.74 0.50
N LEU A 24 -2.09 -3.96 1.29
CA LEU A 24 -1.79 -4.31 2.68
C LEU A 24 -3.05 -4.33 3.56
N GLN A 25 -3.97 -3.39 3.40
CA GLN A 25 -5.25 -3.39 4.12
C GLN A 25 -6.14 -4.56 3.71
N LEU A 26 -6.17 -4.92 2.42
CA LEU A 26 -6.85 -6.14 1.98
C LEU A 26 -6.22 -7.38 2.61
N LYS A 27 -4.90 -7.42 2.77
CA LYS A 27 -4.25 -8.51 3.52
C LYS A 27 -4.69 -8.51 4.98
N PHE A 28 -4.69 -7.37 5.67
CA PHE A 28 -5.16 -7.26 7.05
C PHE A 28 -6.61 -7.72 7.21
N TYR A 29 -7.49 -7.45 6.24
CA TYR A 29 -8.85 -7.98 6.25
C TYR A 29 -8.91 -9.51 6.30
N THR A 30 -8.05 -10.19 5.52
CA THR A 30 -8.01 -11.66 5.49
C THR A 30 -7.53 -12.29 6.79
N VAL A 31 -6.74 -11.56 7.58
CA VAL A 31 -6.15 -12.02 8.85
C VAL A 31 -6.59 -11.16 10.04
N ALA A 32 -7.78 -10.56 9.95
CA ALA A 32 -8.24 -9.57 10.91
C ALA A 32 -8.44 -10.18 12.31
N GLU A 33 -8.89 -11.44 12.37
CA GLU A 33 -9.12 -12.15 13.63
C GLU A 33 -7.81 -12.42 14.37
N GLU A 34 -6.76 -12.79 13.65
CA GLU A 34 -5.41 -12.99 14.15
C GLU A 34 -4.81 -11.68 14.67
N ILE A 35 -5.00 -10.58 13.95
CA ILE A 35 -4.52 -9.25 14.36
C ILE A 35 -5.23 -8.78 15.63
N ILE A 36 -6.56 -8.89 15.69
CA ILE A 36 -7.35 -8.52 16.87
C ILE A 36 -6.96 -9.39 18.06
N CYS A 37 -6.82 -10.70 17.84
CA CYS A 37 -6.42 -11.63 18.88
C CYS A 37 -5.02 -11.31 19.43
N ALA A 38 -4.07 -10.97 18.55
CA ALA A 38 -2.73 -10.57 18.96
C ALA A 38 -2.75 -9.26 19.74
N ALA A 39 -3.48 -8.25 19.28
CA ALA A 39 -3.63 -6.98 19.99
C ALA A 39 -4.15 -7.18 21.42
N ASN A 40 -5.22 -7.97 21.57
CA ASN A 40 -5.81 -8.26 22.88
C ASN A 40 -4.88 -9.12 23.75
N HIS A 41 -4.14 -10.06 23.18
CA HIS A 41 -3.18 -10.88 23.92
C HIS A 41 -2.06 -10.05 24.55
N PHE A 42 -1.51 -9.08 23.80
CA PHE A 42 -0.44 -8.21 24.29
C PHE A 42 -0.93 -7.11 25.24
N GLN A 43 -2.23 -6.81 25.25
CA GLN A 43 -2.84 -5.85 26.19
C GLN A 43 -3.29 -6.50 27.50
N ASP A 44 -4.03 -7.62 27.44
CA ASP A 44 -4.68 -8.24 28.61
C ASP A 44 -4.15 -9.63 29.00
N GLN A 45 -3.04 -10.07 28.39
CA GLN A 45 -2.22 -11.24 28.77
C GLN A 45 -2.90 -12.63 28.75
N LYS A 46 -4.21 -12.74 28.52
CA LYS A 46 -4.94 -14.02 28.35
C LYS A 46 -6.08 -13.89 27.34
N SER A 47 -5.82 -14.25 26.09
CA SER A 47 -6.88 -14.43 25.10
C SER A 47 -7.01 -15.91 24.73
N GLU A 48 -8.18 -16.50 24.95
CA GLU A 48 -8.48 -17.89 24.56
C GLU A 48 -8.27 -18.12 23.06
N CYS A 49 -8.42 -17.06 22.26
CA CYS A 49 -8.15 -17.08 20.83
C CYS A 49 -6.67 -17.31 20.49
N TRP A 50 -5.72 -17.00 21.38
CA TRP A 50 -4.29 -17.07 21.09
C TRP A 50 -3.85 -18.51 20.85
N ASN A 51 -4.23 -19.44 21.75
CA ASN A 51 -3.91 -20.85 21.59
C ASN A 51 -4.62 -21.49 20.39
N ARG A 52 -5.75 -20.91 19.95
CA ARG A 52 -6.51 -21.36 18.79
C ARG A 52 -5.89 -20.90 17.46
N LEU A 53 -5.48 -19.62 17.37
CA LEU A 53 -4.98 -18.99 16.14
C LEU A 53 -3.45 -19.07 16.00
N PHE A 54 -2.74 -19.20 17.11
CA PHE A 54 -1.28 -19.33 17.17
C PHE A 54 -0.87 -20.57 18.00
N PRO A 55 -1.21 -21.79 17.57
CA PRO A 55 -0.98 -23.01 18.35
C PRO A 55 0.50 -23.34 18.54
N THR A 56 1.40 -22.78 17.72
CA THR A 56 2.85 -23.02 17.77
C THR A 56 3.63 -21.70 17.78
N MET A 57 4.81 -21.67 18.40
CA MET A 57 5.72 -20.50 18.33
C MET A 57 6.09 -20.14 16.88
N GLU A 58 6.18 -21.13 16.00
CA GLU A 58 6.46 -20.92 14.58
C GLU A 58 5.33 -20.16 13.86
N SER A 59 4.07 -20.44 14.19
CA SER A 59 2.92 -19.74 13.62
C SER A 59 2.91 -18.24 13.98
N ASN A 60 3.33 -17.89 15.20
CA ASN A 60 3.46 -16.50 15.64
C ASN A 60 4.63 -15.78 14.95
N LEU A 61 5.80 -16.42 14.89
CA LEU A 61 7.01 -15.83 14.27
C LEU A 61 6.87 -15.63 12.76
N SER A 62 6.10 -16.49 12.07
CA SER A 62 5.87 -16.42 10.62
C SER A 62 4.73 -15.48 10.22
N PHE A 63 3.85 -15.10 11.14
CA PHE A 63 2.67 -14.27 10.86
C PHE A 63 3.03 -12.91 10.25
N TRP A 64 3.82 -12.11 10.98
CA TRP A 64 4.19 -10.76 10.53
C TRP A 64 5.01 -10.76 9.23
N PRO A 65 6.03 -11.61 9.05
CA PRO A 65 6.69 -11.79 7.76
C PRO A 65 5.71 -12.14 6.63
N GLY A 66 4.75 -13.04 6.88
CA GLY A 66 3.72 -13.45 5.93
C GLY A 66 2.73 -12.34 5.57
N VAL A 67 2.56 -11.34 6.43
CA VAL A 67 1.78 -10.13 6.13
C VAL A 67 2.64 -9.11 5.37
N TYR A 68 3.85 -8.83 5.82
CA TYR A 68 4.71 -7.82 5.21
C TYR A 68 5.25 -8.21 3.83
N ILE A 69 5.24 -9.50 3.46
CA ILE A 69 5.56 -9.92 2.08
C ILE A 69 4.61 -9.30 1.03
N TRP A 70 3.38 -8.95 1.43
CA TRP A 70 2.42 -8.29 0.55
C TRP A 70 2.83 -6.87 0.15
N ILE A 71 3.67 -6.19 0.96
CA ILE A 71 4.26 -4.90 0.59
C ILE A 71 5.16 -5.07 -0.64
N PHE A 72 5.97 -6.14 -0.67
CA PHE A 72 6.82 -6.45 -1.82
C PHE A 72 5.99 -6.80 -3.05
N LEU A 73 4.89 -7.54 -2.87
CA LEU A 73 3.98 -7.88 -3.96
C LEU A 73 3.32 -6.62 -4.55
N GLY A 74 2.86 -5.70 -3.70
CA GLY A 74 2.32 -4.41 -4.12
C GLY A 74 3.35 -3.53 -4.82
N LEU A 75 4.61 -3.53 -4.35
CA LEU A 75 5.71 -2.81 -4.99
C LEU A 75 6.02 -3.39 -6.37
N PHE A 76 6.08 -4.72 -6.48
CA PHE A 76 6.33 -5.40 -7.76
C PHE A 76 5.21 -5.11 -8.76
N ALA A 77 3.95 -5.21 -8.33
CA ALA A 77 2.79 -4.84 -9.14
C ALA A 77 2.85 -3.36 -9.58
N GLY A 78 3.16 -2.46 -8.65
CA GLY A 78 3.34 -1.03 -8.94
C GLY A 78 4.41 -0.77 -10.00
N ILE A 79 5.58 -1.40 -9.88
CA ILE A 79 6.68 -1.29 -10.86
C ILE A 79 6.27 -1.80 -12.24
N ILE A 80 5.58 -2.94 -12.32
CA ILE A 80 5.07 -3.48 -13.60
C ILE A 80 4.11 -2.48 -14.24
N ILE A 81 3.14 -1.96 -13.46
CA ILE A 81 2.14 -1.01 -13.95
C ILE A 81 2.81 0.25 -14.49
N ILE A 82 3.71 0.88 -13.74
CA ILE A 82 4.37 2.12 -14.22
C ILE A 82 5.29 1.86 -15.40
N THR A 83 5.94 0.69 -15.47
CA THR A 83 6.79 0.32 -16.61
C THR A 83 5.95 0.21 -17.87
N PHE A 84 4.82 -0.50 -17.79
CA PHE A 84 3.87 -0.61 -18.88
C PHE A 84 3.31 0.75 -19.30
N LEU A 85 2.85 1.57 -18.34
CA LEU A 85 2.28 2.88 -18.61
C LEU A 85 3.31 3.85 -19.21
N ASN A 86 4.54 3.87 -18.69
CA ASN A 86 5.62 4.71 -19.21
C ASN A 86 6.03 4.28 -20.62
N TRP A 87 6.11 2.96 -20.88
CA TRP A 87 6.41 2.43 -22.21
C TRP A 87 5.32 2.80 -23.22
N LYS A 88 4.05 2.55 -22.89
CA LYS A 88 2.89 2.85 -23.74
C LYS A 88 2.80 4.34 -24.11
N ASN A 89 3.10 5.23 -23.16
CA ASN A 89 3.06 6.68 -23.35
C ASN A 89 4.40 7.28 -23.81
N LYS A 90 5.36 6.44 -24.22
CA LYS A 90 6.70 6.84 -24.71
C LYS A 90 7.46 7.75 -23.73
N LEU A 91 7.18 7.65 -22.43
CA LEU A 91 7.88 8.38 -21.37
C LEU A 91 9.31 7.84 -21.19
N SER A 92 10.14 8.61 -20.48
CA SER A 92 11.53 8.22 -20.24
C SER A 92 11.60 7.03 -19.27
N PRO A 93 12.38 5.97 -19.57
CA PRO A 93 12.58 4.85 -18.62
C PRO A 93 13.28 5.31 -17.33
N LEU A 94 13.97 6.46 -17.35
CA LEU A 94 14.52 7.09 -16.15
C LEU A 94 13.46 7.40 -15.08
N ASN A 95 12.21 7.64 -15.48
CA ASN A 95 11.11 7.84 -14.52
C ASN A 95 10.91 6.59 -13.66
N THR A 96 10.82 5.42 -14.30
CA THR A 96 10.65 4.13 -13.61
C THR A 96 11.84 3.84 -12.71
N ILE A 97 13.07 4.05 -13.20
CA ILE A 97 14.29 3.81 -12.40
C ILE A 97 14.30 4.69 -11.14
N LEU A 98 13.99 5.98 -11.29
CA LEU A 98 13.97 6.91 -10.17
C LEU A 98 12.88 6.56 -9.15
N ILE A 99 11.68 6.22 -9.62
CA ILE A 99 10.57 5.79 -8.74
C ILE A 99 10.94 4.52 -7.98
N SER A 100 11.49 3.51 -8.66
CA SER A 100 11.95 2.27 -8.02
C SER A 100 13.02 2.54 -6.96
N ALA A 101 13.97 3.44 -7.22
CA ALA A 101 14.99 3.83 -6.26
C ALA A 101 14.39 4.51 -5.01
N ILE A 102 13.45 5.45 -5.20
CA ILE A 102 12.77 6.12 -4.08
C ILE A 102 11.94 5.11 -3.26
N LEU A 103 11.19 4.23 -3.93
CA LEU A 103 10.40 3.20 -3.25
C LEU A 103 11.26 2.23 -2.45
N TYR A 104 12.42 1.84 -2.99
CA TYR A 104 13.38 1.01 -2.27
C TYR A 104 13.89 1.71 -1.00
N ILE A 105 14.20 3.00 -1.08
CA ILE A 105 14.58 3.83 0.07
C ILE A 105 13.46 3.85 1.11
N LEU A 106 12.21 4.13 0.70
CA LEU A 106 11.05 4.13 1.59
C LEU A 106 10.85 2.78 2.29
N LEU A 107 11.04 1.68 1.57
CA LEU A 107 10.95 0.33 2.13
C LEU A 107 12.05 0.08 3.18
N ARG A 108 13.28 0.51 2.92
CA ARG A 108 14.41 0.41 3.88
C ARG A 108 14.14 1.19 5.17
N PHE A 109 13.50 2.35 5.06
CA PHE A 109 13.08 3.15 6.22
C PHE A 109 11.82 2.61 6.93
N LYS A 110 11.33 1.43 6.56
CA LYS A 110 10.12 0.82 7.13
C LYS A 110 8.90 1.72 7.04
N PHE A 111 8.85 2.60 6.04
CA PHE A 111 7.78 3.60 5.84
C PHE A 111 6.38 2.97 5.85
N PHE A 112 6.23 1.81 5.19
CA PHE A 112 4.96 1.08 5.11
C PHE A 112 4.60 0.28 6.37
N ARG A 113 5.56 0.08 7.29
CA ARG A 113 5.36 -0.63 8.56
C ARG A 113 5.10 0.32 9.73
N GLU A 114 5.59 1.57 9.66
CA GLU A 114 5.38 2.54 10.73
C GLU A 114 3.91 2.96 10.86
N GLY A 115 3.43 2.98 12.11
CA GLY A 115 2.05 3.29 12.47
C GLY A 115 1.56 4.69 12.07
N ARG A 116 2.45 5.61 11.65
CA ARG A 116 2.07 7.00 11.30
C ARG A 116 1.17 7.09 10.07
N ILE A 117 1.50 6.32 9.03
CA ILE A 117 0.67 6.26 7.81
C ILE A 117 -0.56 5.41 8.05
N SER A 118 -0.39 4.32 8.81
CA SER A 118 -1.48 3.50 9.31
C SER A 118 -2.52 4.35 10.04
N HIS A 119 -2.11 5.30 10.90
CA HIS A 119 -3.04 6.15 11.65
C HIS A 119 -3.82 7.14 10.77
N LEU A 120 -3.17 7.77 9.79
CA LEU A 120 -3.86 8.66 8.84
C LEU A 120 -4.86 7.90 7.97
N LEU A 121 -4.51 6.67 7.57
CA LEU A 121 -5.32 5.85 6.66
C LEU A 121 -6.32 4.96 7.42
N SER A 122 -6.10 4.66 8.69
CA SER A 122 -7.07 4.02 9.60
C SER A 122 -8.15 5.02 10.04
N SER A 123 -7.79 6.31 10.20
CA SER A 123 -8.76 7.38 10.40
C SER A 123 -9.75 7.47 9.23
N PHE A 124 -9.31 7.15 8.00
CA PHE A 124 -10.23 7.05 6.86
C PHE A 124 -11.20 5.88 7.00
N GLY A 125 -10.73 4.71 7.43
CA GLY A 125 -11.58 3.55 7.71
C GLY A 125 -12.60 3.80 8.82
N GLY A 126 -12.19 4.49 9.89
CA GLY A 126 -13.06 4.86 11.01
C GLY A 126 -14.24 5.76 10.64
N LEU A 127 -14.19 6.45 9.48
CA LEU A 127 -15.34 7.21 8.97
C LEU A 127 -16.47 6.31 8.44
N PHE A 128 -16.17 5.05 8.09
CA PHE A 128 -17.14 4.14 7.47
C PHE A 128 -17.66 3.06 8.43
N SER A 129 -16.86 2.63 9.40
CA SER A 129 -17.26 1.58 10.34
C SER A 129 -16.35 1.57 11.58
N ASP A 130 -16.89 1.19 12.73
CA ASP A 130 -16.10 0.95 13.96
C ASP A 130 -15.44 -0.44 13.99
N ASN A 131 -15.85 -1.35 13.10
CA ASN A 131 -15.29 -2.70 13.05
C ASN A 131 -14.00 -2.74 12.21
N PHE A 132 -12.88 -3.08 12.85
CA PHE A 132 -11.54 -3.20 12.22
C PHE A 132 -11.56 -3.98 10.90
N LYS A 133 -12.28 -5.11 10.84
CA LYS A 133 -12.36 -5.94 9.63
C LYS A 133 -13.01 -5.16 8.48
N THR A 134 -14.13 -4.49 8.74
CA THR A 134 -14.83 -3.67 7.74
C THR A 134 -14.01 -2.46 7.31
N GLN A 135 -13.30 -1.81 8.24
CA GLN A 135 -12.38 -0.71 7.93
C GLN A 135 -11.29 -1.14 6.95
N CYS A 136 -10.63 -2.28 7.20
CA CYS A 136 -9.60 -2.82 6.32
C CYS A 136 -10.14 -3.20 4.93
N LEU A 137 -11.36 -3.72 4.84
CA LEU A 137 -11.98 -4.06 3.56
C LEU A 137 -12.27 -2.81 2.73
N ILE A 138 -12.98 -1.84 3.31
CA ILE A 138 -13.39 -0.62 2.61
C ILE A 138 -12.16 0.19 2.23
N GLY A 139 -11.27 0.46 3.19
CA GLY A 139 -10.05 1.21 2.91
C GLY A 139 -9.16 0.47 1.90
N GLY A 140 -9.05 -0.85 2.00
CA GLY A 140 -8.27 -1.66 1.06
C GLY A 140 -8.76 -1.52 -0.39
N ILE A 141 -10.07 -1.62 -0.60
CA ILE A 141 -10.70 -1.40 -1.90
C ILE A 141 -10.49 0.05 -2.36
N SER A 142 -10.85 1.03 -1.53
CA SER A 142 -10.75 2.46 -1.88
C SER A 142 -9.33 2.87 -2.25
N PHE A 143 -8.33 2.55 -1.43
CA PHE A 143 -6.94 2.94 -1.70
C PHE A 143 -6.36 2.21 -2.92
N THR A 144 -6.73 0.95 -3.15
CA THR A 144 -6.34 0.23 -4.36
C THR A 144 -6.89 0.90 -5.61
N PHE A 145 -8.18 1.22 -5.64
CA PHE A 145 -8.82 1.90 -6.76
C PHE A 145 -8.26 3.31 -6.99
N ILE A 146 -8.10 4.11 -5.93
CA ILE A 146 -7.53 5.46 -6.02
C ILE A 146 -6.09 5.39 -6.50
N GLY A 147 -5.29 4.45 -5.99
CA GLY A 147 -3.92 4.21 -6.43
C GLY A 147 -3.84 3.93 -7.94
N ILE A 148 -4.62 2.97 -8.43
CA ILE A 148 -4.70 2.62 -9.86
C ILE A 148 -5.13 3.84 -10.70
N LEU A 149 -6.16 4.56 -10.24
CA LEU A 149 -6.69 5.73 -10.94
C LEU A 149 -5.63 6.85 -11.04
N ILE A 150 -4.89 7.12 -9.97
CA ILE A 150 -3.78 8.08 -9.99
C ILE A 150 -2.67 7.62 -10.94
N LEU A 151 -2.31 6.34 -10.94
CA LEU A 151 -1.32 5.80 -11.88
C LEU A 151 -1.77 5.99 -13.34
N TRP A 152 -3.03 5.71 -13.64
CA TRP A 152 -3.59 5.89 -14.97
C TRP A 152 -3.60 7.37 -15.40
N ILE A 153 -4.04 8.26 -14.51
CA ILE A 153 -4.10 9.70 -14.75
C ILE A 153 -2.70 10.31 -14.87
N SER A 154 -1.70 9.76 -14.17
CA SER A 154 -0.32 10.28 -14.16
C SER A 154 0.31 10.39 -15.55
N VAL A 155 -0.07 9.50 -16.46
CA VAL A 155 0.50 9.45 -17.82
C VAL A 155 -0.37 10.16 -18.87
N ASN A 156 -1.60 10.53 -18.51
CA ASN A 156 -2.54 11.15 -19.43
C ASN A 156 -2.36 12.68 -19.45
N GLN A 157 -1.46 13.14 -20.32
CA GLN A 157 -1.08 14.56 -20.41
C GLN A 157 -2.25 15.49 -20.77
N ASN A 158 -3.27 14.98 -21.49
CA ASN A 158 -4.42 15.77 -21.94
C ASN A 158 -5.37 16.16 -20.80
N LEU A 159 -5.42 15.41 -19.70
CA LEU A 159 -6.28 15.73 -18.55
C LEU A 159 -5.80 16.94 -17.76
N PHE A 160 -4.56 17.38 -17.99
CA PHE A 160 -3.95 18.46 -17.22
C PHE A 160 -3.28 19.55 -18.05
N ASN A 161 -3.60 19.61 -19.35
CA ASN A 161 -3.44 20.85 -20.11
C ASN A 161 -4.48 21.85 -19.57
N PHE A 162 -4.20 22.43 -18.40
CA PHE A 162 -4.64 23.78 -18.13
C PHE A 162 -4.03 24.63 -19.24
N LYS A 163 -4.81 24.88 -20.31
CA LYS A 163 -4.54 26.00 -21.19
C LYS A 163 -4.26 27.18 -20.26
N LYS A 164 -3.03 27.66 -20.25
CA LYS A 164 -2.72 29.00 -19.72
C LYS A 164 -3.61 29.94 -20.53
N HIS A 165 -4.71 30.35 -19.91
CA HIS A 165 -5.52 31.46 -20.39
C HIS A 165 -5.02 32.72 -19.69
#